data_AF-A0A453IN75-F1
#
_entry.id   AF-A0A453IN75-F1
#
_cell.length_a   1.000
_cell.length_b   1.000
_cell.length_c   1.000
_cell.angle_alpha   90.00
_cell.angle_beta   90.00
_cell.angle_gamma   90.00
#
_symmetry.space_group_name_H-M   'P 1'
#
loop_
_entity.id
_entity.type
_entity.pdbx_description
1 polymer ?
#
loop_
_entity_poly.entity_id
_entity_poly.type
_entity_poly.pdbx_seq_one_letter_code
_entity_poly.pdbx_strand_id
1 'polypeptide(L)'
;RWVQVECKKLGDTDNPEVSELLKKAVRCLKERPVLFKYCAEEVANMRHHALFRRFISALTRGGPGGLPRPIEVHAHDPLRYVGDMLGWLHQ
;
A
#
# COMPACT_ATOMS: atom_id res chain seq x y z
N ARG A 1 8.87 -6.80 19.64
CA ARG A 1 7.65 -5.95 19.67
C ARG A 1 7.87 -4.60 19.01
N TRP A 2 8.93 -3.83 19.31
CA TRP A 2 9.20 -2.54 18.65
C TRP A 2 9.23 -2.60 17.11
N VAL A 3 9.99 -3.55 16.53
CA VAL A 3 10.12 -3.70 15.06
C VAL A 3 8.76 -3.84 14.38
N GLN A 4 7.86 -4.62 14.96
CA GLN A 4 6.51 -4.80 14.44
C GLN A 4 5.71 -3.50 14.42
N VAL A 5 5.79 -2.70 15.50
CA VAL A 5 5.08 -1.42 15.59
C VAL A 5 5.61 -0.44 14.54
N GLU A 6 6.92 -0.38 14.35
CA GLU A 6 7.52 0.48 13.32
C GLU A 6 7.19 -0.01 11.90
N CYS A 7 7.17 -1.32 11.68
CA CYS A 7 6.71 -1.90 10.42
C CYS A 7 5.26 -1.52 10.08
N LYS A 8 4.38 -1.39 11.09
CA LYS A 8 2.99 -0.96 10.87
C LYS A 8 2.89 0.48 10.36
N LYS A 9 3.70 1.39 10.89
CA LYS A 9 3.73 2.80 10.49
C LYS A 9 4.14 2.99 9.02
N LEU A 10 4.88 2.04 8.45
CA LEU A 10 5.24 2.07 7.02
C LEU A 10 4.03 1.95 6.08
N GLY A 11 2.87 1.48 6.57
CA GLY A 11 1.65 1.38 5.77
C GLY A 11 0.85 2.67 5.65
N ASP A 12 1.21 3.73 6.39
CA ASP A 12 0.42 4.96 6.47
C ASP A 12 0.75 5.94 5.33
N THR A 13 1.88 5.77 4.66
CA THR A 13 2.33 6.65 3.56
C THR A 13 2.86 5.84 2.38
N ASP A 14 2.79 6.42 1.17
CA ASP A 14 3.18 5.71 -0.07
C ASP A 14 4.68 5.51 -0.21
N ASN A 15 5.46 6.46 0.30
CA ASN A 15 6.92 6.39 0.33
C ASN A 15 7.42 6.67 1.76
N PRO A 16 7.24 5.70 2.68
CA PRO A 16 7.62 5.88 4.07
C PRO A 16 9.14 5.94 4.19
N GLU A 17 9.66 6.95 4.88
CA GLU A 17 11.07 6.97 5.25
C GLU A 17 11.37 5.85 6.25
N VAL A 18 12.17 4.88 5.83
CA VAL A 18 12.56 3.75 6.68
C VAL A 18 13.78 4.15 7.49
N SER A 19 13.63 4.24 8.81
CA SER A 19 14.73 4.58 9.71
C SER A 19 15.88 3.56 9.65
N GLU A 20 17.12 4.02 9.78
CA GLU A 20 18.30 3.15 9.82
C GLU A 20 18.25 2.14 10.96
N LEU A 21 17.64 2.52 12.09
CA LEU A 21 17.41 1.61 13.22
C LEU A 21 16.48 0.46 12.83
N LEU A 22 15.39 0.74 12.11
CA LEU A 22 14.48 -0.28 11.63
C LEU A 22 15.16 -1.23 10.64
N LYS A 23 15.97 -0.69 9.70
CA LYS A 23 16.75 -1.51 8.75
C LYS A 23 17.71 -2.46 9.48
N LYS A 24 18.45 -1.95 10.48
CA LYS A 24 19.36 -2.76 11.30
C LYS A 24 18.60 -3.83 12.09
N ALA A 25 17.50 -3.45 12.74
CA ALA A 25 16.70 -4.38 13.53
C ALA A 25 16.10 -5.51 12.69
N VAL A 26 15.57 -5.20 11.50
CA VAL A 26 15.05 -6.21 10.56
C VAL A 26 16.18 -7.12 10.07
N ARG A 27 17.40 -6.59 9.84
CA ARG A 27 18.57 -7.40 9.48
C ARG A 27 18.92 -8.40 10.59
N CYS A 28 18.96 -7.98 11.84
CA CYS A 28 19.19 -8.88 12.98
C CYS A 28 18.07 -9.93 13.13
N LEU A 29 16.83 -9.58 12.82
CA LEU A 29 15.71 -10.53 12.87
C LEU A 29 15.84 -11.64 11.83
N LYS A 30 16.58 -11.47 10.73
CA LYS A 30 16.77 -12.53 9.72
C LYS A 30 17.37 -13.81 10.31
N GLU A 31 18.15 -13.71 11.38
CA GLU A 31 18.69 -14.87 12.11
C GLU A 31 17.63 -15.61 12.94
N ARG A 32 16.43 -15.03 13.09
CA ARG A 32 15.29 -15.56 13.83
C ARG A 32 14.07 -15.69 12.90
N PRO A 33 14.00 -16.73 12.06
CA PRO A 33 13.09 -16.80 10.91
C PRO A 33 11.61 -16.65 11.28
N VAL A 34 11.17 -17.16 12.44
CA VAL A 34 9.77 -17.02 12.91
C VAL A 34 9.41 -15.55 13.15
N LEU A 35 10.28 -14.81 13.85
CA LEU A 35 10.05 -13.39 14.14
C LEU A 35 10.18 -12.52 12.90
N PHE A 36 11.12 -12.86 12.02
CA PHE A 36 11.27 -12.21 10.73
C PHE A 36 10.04 -12.38 9.85
N LYS A 37 9.55 -13.63 9.71
CA LYS A 37 8.34 -13.94 8.96
C LYS A 37 7.15 -13.11 9.44
N TYR A 38 6.93 -13.06 10.75
CA TYR A 38 5.85 -12.26 11.32
C TYR A 38 5.97 -10.76 10.99
N CYS A 39 7.16 -10.17 11.10
CA CYS A 39 7.35 -8.76 10.74
C CYS A 39 7.16 -8.52 9.23
N ALA A 40 7.61 -9.44 8.39
CA ALA A 40 7.45 -9.35 6.93
C ALA A 40 5.99 -9.47 6.50
N GLU A 41 5.24 -10.40 7.09
CA GLU A 41 3.79 -10.57 6.85
C GLU A 41 3.01 -9.32 7.26
N GLU A 42 3.32 -8.72 8.42
CA GLU A 42 2.67 -7.48 8.86
C GLU A 42 2.92 -6.32 7.88
N VAL A 43 4.15 -6.15 7.37
CA VAL A 43 4.44 -5.14 6.33
C VAL A 43 3.65 -5.43 5.06
N ALA A 44 3.61 -6.68 4.61
CA ALA A 44 2.88 -7.08 3.41
C ALA A 44 1.37 -6.78 3.54
N ASN A 45 0.77 -7.15 4.68
CA ASN A 45 -0.64 -6.88 4.97
C ASN A 45 -0.94 -5.38 4.99
N MET A 46 -0.10 -4.59 5.65
CA MET A 46 -0.30 -3.13 5.71
C MET A 46 -0.20 -2.48 4.34
N ARG A 47 0.78 -2.86 3.52
CA ARG A 47 0.93 -2.38 2.14
C ARG A 47 -0.26 -2.78 1.26
N HIS A 48 -0.73 -4.02 1.39
CA HIS A 48 -1.93 -4.49 0.68
C HIS A 48 -3.15 -3.64 1.04
N HIS A 49 -3.40 -3.44 2.33
CA HIS A 49 -4.53 -2.63 2.79
C HIS A 49 -4.43 -1.16 2.34
N ALA A 50 -3.24 -0.56 2.38
CA ALA A 50 -3.03 0.80 1.91
C ALA A 50 -3.33 0.93 0.41
N LEU A 51 -2.76 0.04 -0.41
CA LEU A 51 -2.97 0.00 -1.85
C LEU A 51 -4.45 -0.23 -2.19
N PHE A 52 -5.09 -1.19 -1.53
CA PHE A 52 -6.50 -1.50 -1.73
C PHE A 52 -7.40 -0.30 -1.40
N ARG A 53 -7.18 0.37 -0.26
CA ARG A 53 -7.94 1.59 0.09
C ARG A 53 -7.75 2.70 -0.94
N ARG A 54 -6.52 2.92 -1.42
CA ARG A 54 -6.24 3.93 -2.44
C ARG A 54 -6.94 3.59 -3.77
N PHE A 55 -6.93 2.32 -4.17
CA PHE A 55 -7.61 1.86 -5.37
C PHE A 55 -9.13 2.07 -5.27
N ILE A 56 -9.77 1.67 -4.17
CA ILE A 56 -11.20 1.90 -3.95
C ILE A 56 -11.52 3.40 -3.94
N SER A 57 -10.66 4.23 -3.35
CA SER A 57 -10.84 5.68 -3.38
C SER A 57 -10.78 6.23 -4.81
N ALA A 58 -9.82 5.78 -5.62
CA ALA A 58 -9.72 6.17 -7.02
C ALA A 58 -10.93 5.70 -7.85
N LEU A 59 -11.45 4.49 -7.59
CA LEU A 59 -12.65 3.96 -8.23
C LEU A 59 -13.89 4.80 -7.93
N THR A 60 -14.13 5.11 -6.66
CA THR A 60 -15.43 5.60 -6.17
C THR A 60 -15.47 7.10 -5.86
N ARG A 61 -14.34 7.70 -5.51
CA ARG A 61 -14.23 9.12 -5.11
C ARG A 61 -13.37 9.95 -6.05
N GLY A 62 -12.47 9.32 -6.79
CA GLY A 62 -11.48 10.01 -7.60
C GLY A 62 -10.32 10.54 -6.77
N GLY A 63 -9.54 11.45 -7.36
CA GLY A 63 -8.39 12.07 -6.71
C GLY A 63 -8.74 13.24 -5.78
N PRO A 64 -7.73 13.85 -5.13
CA PRO A 64 -7.92 14.98 -4.23
C PRO A 64 -8.71 16.12 -4.90
N GLY A 65 -9.75 16.62 -4.23
CA GLY A 65 -10.63 17.65 -4.81
C GLY A 65 -11.57 17.15 -5.91
N GLY A 66 -11.74 15.83 -6.08
CA GLY A 66 -12.61 15.23 -7.09
C GLY A 66 -11.97 15.10 -8.47
N LEU A 67 -10.66 15.35 -8.58
CA LEU A 67 -9.89 15.24 -9.81
C LEU A 67 -8.66 14.33 -9.62
N PRO A 68 -8.41 13.37 -10.54
CA PRO A 68 -9.30 12.94 -11.63
C PRO A 68 -10.63 12.39 -11.07
N ARG A 69 -11.69 12.42 -11.90
CA ARG A 69 -13.01 11.90 -11.50
C ARG A 69 -12.95 10.41 -11.10
N PRO A 70 -13.90 9.92 -10.28
CA PRO A 70 -13.99 8.50 -9.97
C PRO A 70 -13.95 7.65 -11.24
N ILE A 71 -13.17 6.57 -11.26
CA ILE A 71 -13.07 5.69 -12.43
C ILE A 71 -14.43 5.05 -12.74
N GLU A 72 -15.29 4.83 -11.73
CA GLU A 72 -16.62 4.22 -11.91
C GLU A 72 -17.54 5.00 -12.85
N VAL A 73 -17.31 6.31 -13.06
CA VAL A 73 -18.12 7.11 -14.00
C VAL A 73 -18.04 6.57 -15.44
N HIS A 74 -16.99 5.81 -15.75
CA HIS A 74 -16.77 5.18 -17.04
C HIS A 74 -17.20 3.71 -17.08
N ALA A 75 -17.88 3.18 -16.06
CA ALA A 75 -18.27 1.76 -15.99
C ALA A 75 -19.20 1.29 -17.14
N HIS A 76 -19.85 2.22 -17.84
CA HIS A 76 -20.67 1.96 -19.03
C HIS A 76 -19.85 1.64 -20.29
N ASP A 77 -18.56 1.97 -20.30
CA ASP A 77 -17.59 1.67 -21.36
C ASP A 77 -16.52 0.71 -20.79
N PRO A 78 -16.67 -0.62 -20.95
CA PRO A 78 -15.79 -1.59 -20.31
C PRO A 78 -14.33 -1.48 -20.71
N LEU A 79 -14.04 -1.12 -21.96
CA LEU A 79 -12.66 -0.96 -22.44
C LEU A 79 -11.99 0.22 -21.74
N ARG A 80 -12.70 1.35 -21.66
CA ARG A 80 -12.21 2.52 -20.93
C ARG A 80 -12.11 2.25 -19.43
N TYR A 81 -13.11 1.61 -18.83
CA TYR A 81 -13.14 1.34 -17.40
C TYR A 81 -11.97 0.48 -16.95
N VAL A 82 -11.69 -0.61 -17.68
CA VAL A 82 -10.52 -1.46 -17.42
C VAL A 82 -9.23 -0.72 -17.75
N GLY A 83 -9.20 0.07 -18.84
CA GLY A 83 -8.06 0.91 -19.19
C GLY A 83 -7.67 1.89 -18.08
N ASP A 84 -8.65 2.57 -17.48
CA ASP A 84 -8.45 3.51 -16.38
C ASP A 84 -7.98 2.79 -15.10
N MET A 85 -8.50 1.58 -14.80
CA MET A 85 -7.99 0.77 -13.69
C MET A 85 -6.53 0.36 -13.86
N LEU A 86 -6.17 -0.11 -15.07
CA LEU A 86 -4.80 -0.51 -15.39
C LEU A 86 -3.86 0.70 -15.43
N GLY A 87 -4.33 1.84 -15.93
CA GLY A 87 -3.62 3.11 -15.92
C GLY A 87 -3.33 3.59 -14.49
N TRP A 88 -4.28 3.43 -13.57
CA TRP A 88 -4.06 3.72 -12.15
C TRP A 88 -3.04 2.76 -11.51
N LEU A 89 -3.13 1.46 -11.82
CA LEU A 89 -2.22 0.45 -11.27
C LEU A 89 -0.76 0.66 -11.69
N HIS A 90 -0.52 1.26 -12.86
CA HIS A 90 0.82 1.52 -13.37
C HIS A 90 1.56 2.67 -12.64
N GLN A 91 0.84 3.58 -11.97
CA GLN A 91 1.41 4.76 -11.29
C GLN A 91 2.12 4.40 -9.99
#